data_AF-A0A319E2K4-F1
#
_entry.id   AF-A0A319E2K4-F1
#
_cell.length_a   1.000
_cell.length_b   1.000
_cell.length_c   1.000
_cell.angle_alpha   90.00
_cell.angle_beta   90.00
_cell.angle_gamma   90.00
#
_symmetry.space_group_name_H-M   'P 1'
#
loop_
_entity.id
_entity.type
_entity.pdbx_description
1 polymer ?
#
loop_
_entity_poly.entity_id
_entity_poly.type
_entity_poly.pdbx_seq_one_letter_code
_entity_poly.pdbx_strand_id
1 'polypeptide(L)'
;MFIPYNPTEMQPGKSRRPVHALVAARAAQRRQQHQSPRFQRGLSTFVVEPEQDPKSRDDPDQDRRRRPVQRISDRRPPSLSPIGTGRFYPLATPASKGPCTARALSYYFDILLPHDSQVLSHAPAQRQTYGSVFLHWSAHHDIMLHGLAVFALCTLESQAEDLSPASEQLHAAALYHRGRLLTEIQHTLATGHVTDLLISALTLLVTVDDYLSNVAYSRAHTAGFEAVIRARGGEAQVGSSVPAISQDLRMAANVARSLLVLHMQTSLSSPPSPSSQAESLSPPPSYPPTLDTYNLNQSLDIPKGFATLLTQNRITPASLSILASFHDWHDRYLLVDDPSNIPVWRHSASHPLNPVEKCIFVALLCLADDVSHMGLHPAAVIFRQPKRRAEMLLAVPRLWTDVVLRDCLVWLWMVITTPRNRGLTPVRVQRGLWDRIIKEVRGDLRGWGWAEVERVLRGFVFDGRRAGVWEGTWWRMVRGDGGVEG
;
A
#
# COMPACT_ATOMS: atom_id res chain seq x y z
N MET A 1 9.05 22.39 -38.71
CA MET A 1 8.74 23.83 -38.71
C MET A 1 7.26 23.99 -38.50
N PHE A 2 6.83 24.37 -37.29
CA PHE A 2 5.49 24.90 -36.97
C PHE A 2 5.65 25.84 -35.76
N ILE A 3 4.77 26.84 -35.67
CA ILE A 3 4.97 28.10 -34.95
C ILE A 3 4.33 28.04 -33.53
N PRO A 4 4.92 28.68 -32.50
CA PRO A 4 4.43 28.60 -31.12
C PRO A 4 3.24 29.53 -30.84
N TYR A 5 2.56 29.30 -29.70
CA TYR A 5 1.47 30.14 -29.21
C TYR A 5 1.71 30.54 -27.75
N ASN A 6 1.50 31.82 -27.42
CA ASN A 6 1.60 32.42 -26.08
C ASN A 6 0.66 33.65 -26.06
N PRO A 7 -0.08 33.94 -24.98
CA PRO A 7 0.27 35.13 -24.18
C PRO A 7 -0.10 35.10 -22.67
N THR A 8 0.31 36.16 -21.96
CA THR A 8 0.15 36.49 -20.52
C THR A 8 -1.10 37.36 -20.23
N GLU A 9 -1.41 37.98 -19.07
CA GLU A 9 -0.78 38.20 -17.74
C GLU A 9 -1.89 38.32 -16.64
N MET A 10 -1.66 38.03 -15.34
CA MET A 10 -1.54 38.96 -14.18
C MET A 10 -2.56 40.13 -14.05
N GLN A 11 -3.08 40.60 -12.89
CA GLN A 11 -2.75 40.44 -11.44
C GLN A 11 -4.00 40.24 -10.51
N PRO A 12 -4.21 40.91 -9.34
CA PRO A 12 -3.92 40.34 -8.01
C PRO A 12 -5.10 40.29 -7.00
N GLY A 13 -5.07 39.37 -6.03
CA GLY A 13 -6.05 39.32 -4.93
C GLY A 13 -5.56 38.59 -3.67
N LYS A 14 -5.53 39.28 -2.52
CA LYS A 14 -4.92 38.81 -1.26
C LYS A 14 -5.73 37.69 -0.57
N SER A 15 -5.06 36.60 -0.18
CA SER A 15 -5.31 35.90 1.10
C SER A 15 -4.01 35.25 1.61
N ARG A 16 -3.88 35.07 2.92
CA ARG A 16 -2.57 34.91 3.60
C ARG A 16 -2.21 33.43 3.90
N ARG A 17 -0.91 33.11 3.71
CA ARG A 17 -0.16 31.88 4.06
C ARG A 17 -0.45 30.68 3.13
N PRO A 18 0.56 30.26 2.33
CA PRO A 18 1.53 29.29 2.82
C PRO A 18 2.98 29.67 2.49
N VAL A 19 3.75 30.07 3.51
CA VAL A 19 5.13 30.57 3.30
C VAL A 19 6.14 29.43 3.10
N HIS A 20 5.92 28.23 3.68
CA HIS A 20 6.96 27.22 3.81
C HIS A 20 7.29 26.45 2.52
N ALA A 21 6.30 26.01 1.72
CA ALA A 21 6.56 25.30 0.47
C ALA A 21 7.21 26.21 -0.59
N LEU A 22 6.75 27.46 -0.68
CA LEU A 22 7.25 28.45 -1.63
C LEU A 22 8.65 28.97 -1.22
N VAL A 23 8.94 29.04 0.09
CA VAL A 23 10.31 29.26 0.59
C VAL A 23 11.20 28.06 0.32
N ALA A 24 10.73 26.82 0.45
CA ALA A 24 11.53 25.62 0.12
C ALA A 24 11.87 25.57 -1.38
N ALA A 25 10.91 25.84 -2.26
CA ALA A 25 11.14 25.95 -3.71
C ALA A 25 12.13 27.09 -4.05
N ARG A 26 11.94 28.28 -3.47
CA ARG A 26 12.88 29.42 -3.65
C ARG A 26 14.24 29.17 -3.02
N ALA A 27 14.35 28.37 -1.96
CA ALA A 27 15.62 28.01 -1.34
C ALA A 27 16.40 27.00 -2.20
N ALA A 28 15.71 26.01 -2.80
CA ALA A 28 16.30 25.12 -3.79
C ALA A 28 16.79 25.91 -5.03
N GLN A 29 15.98 26.87 -5.51
CA GLN A 29 16.32 27.73 -6.63
C GLN A 29 17.49 28.68 -6.31
N ARG A 30 17.56 29.25 -5.09
CA ARG A 30 18.71 30.05 -4.62
C ARG A 30 19.99 29.24 -4.43
N ARG A 31 19.89 27.95 -4.06
CA ARG A 31 21.07 27.06 -3.98
C ARG A 31 21.71 26.84 -5.36
N GLN A 32 20.97 26.93 -6.45
CA GLN A 32 21.55 26.93 -7.81
C GLN A 32 22.24 28.25 -8.19
N GLN A 33 21.84 29.40 -7.62
CA GLN A 33 22.45 30.71 -7.88
C GLN A 33 23.81 30.93 -7.19
N HIS A 34 24.30 29.98 -6.38
CA HIS A 34 25.59 30.06 -5.69
C HIS A 34 26.54 28.89 -6.01
N GLN A 35 26.29 28.14 -7.09
CA GLN A 35 27.27 27.20 -7.64
C GLN A 35 28.03 27.82 -8.82
N SER A 36 29.35 27.65 -8.80
CA SER A 36 30.33 28.39 -9.61
C SER A 36 30.20 28.17 -11.14
N PRO A 37 30.62 29.16 -11.98
CA PRO A 37 30.32 29.21 -13.41
C PRO A 37 31.22 28.31 -14.29
N ARG A 38 31.27 27.00 -14.00
CA ARG A 38 31.98 26.01 -14.85
C ARG A 38 31.06 24.99 -15.53
N PHE A 39 29.74 25.08 -15.34
CA PHE A 39 28.75 24.14 -15.89
C PHE A 39 27.73 24.78 -16.87
N GLN A 40 28.00 25.98 -17.37
CA GLN A 40 27.15 26.68 -18.36
C GLN A 40 27.91 27.00 -19.65
N ARG A 41 28.14 25.98 -20.48
CA ARG A 41 28.35 26.14 -21.93
C ARG A 41 27.51 25.10 -22.67
N GLY A 42 26.45 25.59 -23.30
CA GLY A 42 25.37 24.80 -23.89
C GLY A 42 24.03 25.37 -23.44
N LEU A 43 23.09 25.56 -24.37
CA LEU A 43 21.77 26.20 -24.19
C LEU A 43 21.81 27.74 -24.08
N SER A 44 22.19 28.40 -25.17
CA SER A 44 22.00 29.84 -25.38
C SER A 44 21.42 30.15 -26.77
N THR A 45 20.09 30.28 -26.84
CA THR A 45 19.20 30.95 -27.84
C THR A 45 17.76 30.54 -27.41
N PHE A 46 16.72 31.37 -27.43
CA PHE A 46 16.39 32.52 -28.28
C PHE A 46 15.68 33.64 -27.50
N VAL A 47 15.67 34.85 -28.06
CA VAL A 47 14.79 36.00 -27.71
C VAL A 47 14.39 36.67 -29.02
N VAL A 48 13.13 37.14 -29.14
CA VAL A 48 12.68 38.41 -29.79
C VAL A 48 11.13 38.48 -29.74
N GLU A 49 10.63 39.70 -29.54
CA GLU A 49 9.23 40.18 -29.41
C GLU A 49 9.06 41.39 -30.39
N PRO A 50 7.90 42.07 -30.54
CA PRO A 50 6.48 41.68 -30.39
C PRO A 50 5.57 42.27 -31.53
N GLU A 51 4.23 42.33 -31.29
CA GLU A 51 3.13 43.15 -31.87
C GLU A 51 1.92 42.32 -32.39
N GLN A 52 0.63 42.70 -32.23
CA GLN A 52 -0.03 43.73 -31.39
C GLN A 52 -1.52 43.36 -31.05
N ASP A 53 -2.34 44.33 -30.63
CA ASP A 53 -3.72 44.27 -30.04
C ASP A 53 -4.84 44.73 -31.05
N PRO A 54 -6.17 44.94 -30.74
CA PRO A 54 -7.03 44.56 -29.59
C PRO A 54 -8.51 44.11 -29.90
N LYS A 55 -9.34 43.92 -28.82
CA LYS A 55 -10.85 43.93 -28.70
C LYS A 55 -11.58 42.56 -28.76
N SER A 56 -12.70 42.27 -28.06
CA SER A 56 -13.58 43.01 -27.11
C SER A 56 -14.52 42.07 -26.29
N ARG A 57 -14.47 42.16 -24.95
CA ARG A 57 -15.57 42.40 -23.96
C ARG A 57 -16.85 41.54 -23.80
N ASP A 58 -17.24 41.44 -22.51
CA ASP A 58 -18.59 41.39 -21.88
C ASP A 58 -19.11 40.09 -21.19
N ASP A 59 -19.67 40.34 -20.00
CA ASP A 59 -20.34 39.53 -18.94
C ASP A 59 -21.67 40.32 -18.64
N PRO A 60 -22.65 39.99 -17.74
CA PRO A 60 -22.66 38.98 -16.67
C PRO A 60 -24.04 38.27 -16.35
N ASP A 61 -24.04 37.53 -15.24
CA ASP A 61 -25.07 37.52 -14.15
C ASP A 61 -26.30 36.57 -14.10
N GLN A 62 -26.43 35.94 -12.90
CA GLN A 62 -27.63 35.76 -12.02
C GLN A 62 -28.18 34.36 -11.59
N ASP A 63 -27.82 34.00 -10.35
CA ASP A 63 -28.64 33.63 -9.17
C ASP A 63 -29.81 32.60 -9.26
N ARG A 64 -29.76 31.54 -8.41
CA ARG A 64 -30.75 31.30 -7.31
C ARG A 64 -30.56 30.01 -6.47
N ARG A 65 -30.14 30.24 -5.22
CA ARG A 65 -30.47 29.56 -3.94
C ARG A 65 -31.30 28.24 -3.93
N ARG A 66 -30.72 27.17 -3.35
CA ARG A 66 -31.44 26.22 -2.46
C ARG A 66 -30.53 25.81 -1.28
N ARG A 67 -31.04 25.84 -0.04
CA ARG A 67 -30.34 25.35 1.17
C ARG A 67 -30.80 23.92 1.51
N PRO A 68 -29.90 22.98 1.83
CA PRO A 68 -30.23 21.77 2.57
C PRO A 68 -29.97 21.90 4.08
N VAL A 69 -30.74 21.16 4.87
CA VAL A 69 -30.65 21.06 6.33
C VAL A 69 -29.36 20.35 6.74
N GLN A 70 -28.65 20.88 7.75
CA GLN A 70 -27.46 20.24 8.31
C GLN A 70 -27.86 18.99 9.10
N ARG A 71 -27.58 17.81 8.53
CA ARG A 71 -27.44 16.58 9.32
C ARG A 71 -26.07 16.60 10.01
N ILE A 72 -26.05 16.27 11.30
CA ILE A 72 -24.80 16.07 12.04
C ILE A 72 -24.20 14.77 11.51
N SER A 73 -23.14 14.88 10.71
CA SER A 73 -22.48 13.71 10.13
C SER A 73 -21.70 12.96 11.20
N ASP A 74 -21.95 11.65 11.30
CA ASP A 74 -20.99 10.72 11.88
C ASP A 74 -19.61 10.98 11.26
N ARG A 75 -18.59 11.00 12.12
CA ARG A 75 -17.21 11.26 11.72
C ARG A 75 -16.63 10.05 11.01
N ARG A 76 -16.88 9.94 9.70
CA ARG A 76 -15.81 9.50 8.79
C ARG A 76 -14.58 10.38 9.10
N PRO A 77 -13.36 9.82 9.18
CA PRO A 77 -12.17 10.67 9.12
C PRO A 77 -12.30 11.53 7.86
N PRO A 78 -12.07 12.86 7.92
CA PRO A 78 -12.30 13.72 6.78
C PRO A 78 -11.45 13.21 5.62
N SER A 79 -12.08 12.93 4.48
CA SER A 79 -11.36 12.74 3.22
C SER A 79 -10.61 14.03 2.97
N LEU A 80 -9.30 14.03 3.24
CA LEU A 80 -8.46 15.19 3.06
C LEU A 80 -8.42 15.50 1.56
N SER A 81 -9.23 16.47 1.15
CA SER A 81 -9.25 16.95 -0.23
C SER A 81 -7.90 17.61 -0.53
N PRO A 82 -7.25 17.28 -1.66
CA PRO A 82 -5.99 17.91 -2.05
C PRO A 82 -6.16 19.44 -2.18
N ILE A 83 -5.12 20.19 -1.81
CA ILE A 83 -5.19 21.64 -1.58
C ILE A 83 -5.25 22.43 -2.89
N GLY A 84 -4.83 21.83 -4.01
CA GLY A 84 -5.31 22.30 -5.32
C GLY A 84 -4.77 21.57 -6.53
N THR A 85 -5.69 21.14 -7.39
CA THR A 85 -5.39 20.50 -8.67
C THR A 85 -4.56 21.40 -9.59
N GLY A 86 -3.28 21.04 -9.78
CA GLY A 86 -2.43 21.53 -10.86
C GLY A 86 -1.86 22.96 -10.76
N ARG A 87 -2.24 23.79 -9.78
CA ARG A 87 -1.72 25.18 -9.64
C ARG A 87 -0.57 25.36 -8.64
N PHE A 88 -0.35 24.40 -7.73
CA PHE A 88 0.61 24.55 -6.62
C PHE A 88 1.97 23.88 -6.83
N TYR A 89 2.08 22.99 -7.82
CA TYR A 89 3.27 22.19 -8.09
C TYR A 89 3.93 22.64 -9.41
N PRO A 90 5.26 22.86 -9.47
CA PRO A 90 5.99 23.29 -10.66
C PRO A 90 6.19 22.12 -11.65
N LEU A 91 5.09 21.48 -12.03
CA LEU A 91 5.02 20.39 -12.99
C LEU A 91 4.58 20.96 -14.34
N ALA A 92 5.32 20.68 -15.42
CA ALA A 92 4.94 21.14 -16.75
C ALA A 92 3.58 20.54 -17.15
N THR A 93 2.59 21.42 -17.38
CA THR A 93 1.21 21.14 -17.86
C THR A 93 0.70 19.73 -17.55
N PRO A 94 0.37 19.40 -16.28
CA PRO A 94 0.10 18.01 -15.87
C PRO A 94 -1.06 17.34 -16.63
N ALA A 95 -2.03 18.13 -17.12
CA ALA A 95 -3.13 17.65 -17.94
C ALA A 95 -2.69 17.05 -19.30
N SER A 96 -1.49 17.39 -19.79
CA SER A 96 -0.91 16.83 -21.03
C SER A 96 -0.23 15.47 -20.83
N LYS A 97 0.05 15.08 -19.58
CA LYS A 97 0.83 13.88 -19.21
C LYS A 97 -0.02 12.64 -18.94
N GLY A 98 -1.34 12.74 -19.04
CA GLY A 98 -2.27 11.61 -18.92
C GLY A 98 -3.59 11.93 -18.22
N PRO A 99 -4.54 10.97 -18.22
CA PRO A 99 -5.79 11.09 -17.48
C PRO A 99 -5.53 11.21 -15.97
N CYS A 100 -6.24 12.11 -15.31
CA CYS A 100 -6.20 12.33 -13.86
C CYS A 100 -4.83 12.68 -13.24
N THR A 101 -3.75 12.86 -14.02
CA THR A 101 -2.38 13.13 -13.52
C THR A 101 -2.33 14.27 -12.49
N ALA A 102 -2.99 15.40 -12.77
CA ALA A 102 -3.02 16.55 -11.87
C ALA A 102 -3.67 16.23 -10.49
N ARG A 103 -4.72 15.40 -10.49
CA ARG A 103 -5.40 14.95 -9.26
C ARG A 103 -4.53 13.96 -8.50
N ALA A 104 -3.90 13.02 -9.21
CA ALA A 104 -3.03 12.01 -8.66
C ALA A 104 -1.81 12.62 -7.95
N LEU A 105 -1.10 13.53 -8.61
CA LEU A 105 0.10 14.16 -8.05
C LEU A 105 -0.24 15.13 -6.91
N SER A 106 -1.35 15.87 -6.99
CA SER A 106 -1.81 16.67 -5.85
C SER A 106 -2.13 15.76 -4.66
N TYR A 107 -2.85 14.65 -4.86
CA TYR A 107 -3.11 13.69 -3.78
C TYR A 107 -1.82 13.07 -3.21
N TYR A 108 -0.84 12.76 -4.07
CA TYR A 108 0.46 12.28 -3.60
C TYR A 108 1.17 13.30 -2.71
N PHE A 109 1.31 14.55 -3.14
CA PHE A 109 2.08 15.56 -2.41
C PHE A 109 1.33 16.21 -1.25
N ASP A 110 0.01 16.36 -1.34
CA ASP A 110 -0.83 16.93 -0.28
C ASP A 110 -1.09 15.90 0.85
N ILE A 111 -1.28 14.62 0.49
CA ILE A 111 -1.77 13.58 1.41
C ILE A 111 -0.72 12.50 1.66
N LEU A 112 -0.25 11.79 0.62
CA LEU A 112 0.57 10.58 0.82
C LEU A 112 1.98 10.91 1.34
N LEU A 113 2.70 11.82 0.70
CA LEU A 113 4.09 12.17 1.04
C LEU A 113 4.24 12.70 2.49
N PRO A 114 3.34 13.54 3.04
CA PRO A 114 3.38 13.88 4.46
C PRO A 114 3.27 12.68 5.40
N HIS A 115 2.44 11.69 5.06
CA HIS A 115 2.31 10.44 5.82
C HIS A 115 3.51 9.51 5.63
N ASP A 116 4.05 9.36 4.41
CA ASP A 116 5.32 8.65 4.15
C ASP A 116 6.43 9.23 5.04
N SER A 117 6.56 10.56 5.05
CA SER A 117 7.58 11.26 5.83
C SER A 117 7.34 11.19 7.35
N GLN A 118 6.11 10.96 7.81
CA GLN A 118 5.80 10.70 9.22
C GLN A 118 6.19 9.27 9.61
N VAL A 119 5.87 8.28 8.76
CA VAL A 119 6.27 6.88 8.94
C VAL A 119 7.79 6.72 8.99
N LEU A 120 8.51 7.43 8.12
CA LEU A 120 9.98 7.51 8.11
C LEU A 120 10.56 8.31 9.30
N SER A 121 9.72 8.80 10.23
CA SER A 121 10.13 9.54 11.43
C SER A 121 10.97 10.79 11.16
N HIS A 122 10.84 11.39 9.98
CA HIS A 122 11.65 12.54 9.57
C HIS A 122 11.46 13.76 10.47
N ALA A 123 12.55 14.45 10.79
CA ALA A 123 12.54 15.79 11.37
C ALA A 123 12.06 16.84 10.33
N PRO A 124 11.55 18.02 10.73
CA PRO A 124 10.96 19.01 9.81
C PRO A 124 11.82 19.37 8.57
N ALA A 125 13.14 19.51 8.74
CA ALA A 125 14.07 19.79 7.64
C ALA A 125 14.27 18.59 6.68
N GLN A 126 14.22 17.36 7.20
CA GLN A 126 14.24 16.14 6.39
C GLN A 126 12.93 16.02 5.59
N ARG A 127 11.75 16.31 6.18
CA ARG A 127 10.46 16.29 5.45
C ARG A 127 10.47 17.19 4.21
N GLN A 128 10.99 18.42 4.39
CA GLN A 128 11.15 19.38 3.30
C GLN A 128 12.12 18.88 2.23
N THR A 129 13.23 18.27 2.64
CA THR A 129 14.24 17.74 1.72
C THR A 129 13.68 16.54 0.93
N TYR A 130 13.09 15.56 1.61
CA TYR A 130 12.39 14.41 1.03
C TYR A 130 11.36 14.84 -0.02
N GLY A 131 10.42 15.72 0.36
CA GLY A 131 9.42 16.25 -0.57
C GLY A 131 10.03 17.02 -1.75
N SER A 132 11.10 17.79 -1.53
CA SER A 132 11.76 18.53 -2.61
C SER A 132 12.41 17.61 -3.64
N VAL A 133 12.93 16.45 -3.23
CA VAL A 133 13.54 15.46 -4.15
C VAL A 133 12.46 14.81 -5.01
N PHE A 134 11.39 14.28 -4.42
CA PHE A 134 10.30 13.66 -5.20
C PHE A 134 9.57 14.66 -6.09
N LEU A 135 9.43 15.92 -5.66
CA LEU A 135 8.88 16.98 -6.50
C LEU A 135 9.82 17.35 -7.66
N HIS A 136 11.12 17.45 -7.41
CA HIS A 136 12.11 17.69 -8.48
C HIS A 136 12.12 16.52 -9.48
N TRP A 137 12.18 15.28 -9.00
CA TRP A 137 12.19 14.09 -9.85
C TRP A 137 10.92 13.96 -10.71
N SER A 138 9.74 14.15 -10.14
CA SER A 138 8.48 14.11 -10.91
C SER A 138 8.28 15.29 -11.85
N ALA A 139 8.94 16.43 -11.62
CA ALA A 139 8.92 17.56 -12.55
C ALA A 139 9.84 17.38 -13.78
N HIS A 140 10.91 16.57 -13.66
CA HIS A 140 11.96 16.44 -14.70
C HIS A 140 12.04 15.05 -15.33
N HIS A 141 11.41 14.03 -14.74
CA HIS A 141 11.50 12.65 -15.21
C HIS A 141 10.12 11.97 -15.23
N ASP A 142 9.64 11.66 -16.45
CA ASP A 142 8.33 11.03 -16.68
C ASP A 142 8.19 9.67 -15.97
N ILE A 143 9.30 8.93 -15.80
CA ILE A 143 9.35 7.68 -15.03
C ILE A 143 8.85 7.87 -13.58
N MET A 144 9.25 8.96 -12.90
CA MET A 144 8.80 9.24 -11.53
C MET A 144 7.45 9.92 -11.51
N LEU A 145 7.14 10.79 -12.48
CA LEU A 145 5.82 11.38 -12.64
C LEU A 145 4.75 10.28 -12.74
N HIS A 146 4.94 9.32 -13.64
CA HIS A 146 4.01 8.22 -13.85
C HIS A 146 3.99 7.26 -12.65
N GLY A 147 5.15 6.96 -12.03
CA GLY A 147 5.23 6.14 -10.82
C GLY A 147 4.44 6.69 -9.63
N LEU A 148 4.62 7.97 -9.30
CA LEU A 148 3.86 8.63 -8.24
C LEU A 148 2.38 8.77 -8.58
N ALA A 149 2.06 9.06 -9.85
CA ALA A 149 0.67 9.17 -10.31
C ALA A 149 -0.08 7.84 -10.17
N VAL A 150 0.49 6.71 -10.62
CA VAL A 150 -0.20 5.41 -10.50
C VAL A 150 -0.35 4.97 -9.05
N PHE A 151 0.66 5.15 -8.19
CA PHE A 151 0.57 4.83 -6.77
C PHE A 151 -0.55 5.61 -6.06
N ALA A 152 -0.66 6.91 -6.35
CA ALA A 152 -1.75 7.73 -5.84
C ALA A 152 -3.13 7.36 -6.43
N LEU A 153 -3.20 6.98 -7.71
CA LEU A 153 -4.45 6.56 -8.35
C LEU A 153 -4.98 5.25 -7.77
N CYS A 154 -4.12 4.24 -7.55
CA CYS A 154 -4.53 3.00 -6.87
C CYS A 154 -5.10 3.26 -5.47
N THR A 155 -4.57 4.25 -4.75
CA THR A 155 -5.09 4.67 -3.44
C THR A 155 -6.43 5.42 -3.55
N LEU A 156 -6.58 6.29 -4.56
CA LEU A 156 -7.83 7.03 -4.81
C LEU A 156 -8.96 6.12 -5.33
N GLU A 157 -8.63 5.15 -6.18
CA GLU A 157 -9.56 4.16 -6.73
C GLU A 157 -10.25 3.38 -5.62
N SER A 158 -9.50 2.94 -4.59
CA SER A 158 -10.06 2.20 -3.46
C SER A 158 -10.95 3.03 -2.53
N GLN A 159 -10.88 4.36 -2.63
CA GLN A 159 -11.71 5.29 -1.85
C GLN A 159 -12.98 5.70 -2.60
N ALA A 160 -13.05 5.43 -3.91
CA ALA A 160 -14.26 5.57 -4.69
C ALA A 160 -15.25 4.44 -4.36
N GLU A 161 -16.54 4.69 -4.54
CA GLU A 161 -17.54 3.65 -4.37
C GLU A 161 -17.39 2.59 -5.47
N ASP A 162 -17.40 1.33 -5.04
CA ASP A 162 -17.28 0.16 -5.89
C ASP A 162 -18.34 0.18 -7.02
N LEU A 163 -17.90 0.04 -8.28
CA LEU A 163 -18.74 0.14 -9.49
C LEU A 163 -19.28 1.55 -9.80
N SER A 164 -18.75 2.61 -9.20
CA SER A 164 -19.04 3.98 -9.66
C SER A 164 -18.26 4.32 -10.94
N PRO A 165 -18.80 5.15 -11.86
CA PRO A 165 -18.05 5.62 -13.03
C PRO A 165 -16.75 6.35 -12.68
N ALA A 166 -16.68 6.95 -11.48
CA ALA A 166 -15.47 7.57 -10.95
C ALA A 166 -14.40 6.53 -10.57
N SER A 167 -14.79 5.36 -10.07
CA SER A 167 -13.87 4.24 -9.80
C SER A 167 -13.30 3.69 -11.11
N GLU A 168 -14.15 3.46 -12.12
CA GLU A 168 -13.73 2.99 -13.45
C GLU A 168 -12.76 3.97 -14.13
N GLN A 169 -13.03 5.28 -14.05
CA GLN A 169 -12.14 6.32 -14.59
C GLN A 169 -10.77 6.32 -13.88
N LEU A 170 -10.75 6.17 -12.54
CA LEU A 170 -9.51 6.11 -11.76
C LEU A 170 -8.71 4.83 -12.08
N HIS A 171 -9.37 3.69 -12.23
CA HIS A 171 -8.75 2.43 -12.63
C HIS A 171 -8.12 2.52 -14.03
N ALA A 172 -8.85 3.04 -15.01
CA ALA A 172 -8.34 3.25 -16.36
C ALA A 172 -7.13 4.21 -16.39
N ALA A 173 -7.15 5.27 -15.56
CA ALA A 173 -6.01 6.17 -15.41
C ALA A 173 -4.80 5.49 -14.73
N ALA A 174 -5.03 4.62 -13.74
CA ALA A 174 -3.98 3.84 -13.10
C ALA A 174 -3.31 2.90 -14.11
N LEU A 175 -4.09 2.18 -14.92
CA LEU A 175 -3.56 1.31 -15.99
C LEU A 175 -2.77 2.09 -17.05
N TYR A 176 -3.22 3.28 -17.45
CA TYR A 176 -2.47 4.16 -18.36
C TYR A 176 -1.11 4.53 -17.78
N HIS A 177 -1.07 5.04 -16.54
CA HIS A 177 0.18 5.47 -15.91
C HIS A 177 1.11 4.31 -15.59
N ARG A 178 0.57 3.13 -15.25
CA ARG A 178 1.34 1.87 -15.15
C ARG A 178 2.01 1.51 -16.47
N GLY A 179 1.26 1.56 -17.58
CA GLY A 179 1.78 1.26 -18.91
C GLY A 179 2.93 2.19 -19.30
N ARG A 180 2.74 3.50 -19.09
CA ARG A 180 3.79 4.51 -19.31
C ARG A 180 5.02 4.28 -18.42
N LEU A 181 4.83 4.04 -17.12
CA LEU A 181 5.91 3.72 -16.17
C LEU A 181 6.75 2.53 -16.64
N LEU A 182 6.10 1.47 -17.12
CA LEU A 182 6.78 0.28 -17.64
C LEU A 182 7.60 0.61 -18.90
N THR A 183 7.08 1.41 -19.84
CA THR A 183 7.83 1.88 -21.01
C THR A 183 9.08 2.68 -20.62
N GLU A 184 8.95 3.62 -19.68
CA GLU A 184 10.09 4.44 -19.23
C GLU A 184 11.15 3.61 -18.48
N ILE A 185 10.72 2.63 -17.67
CA ILE A 185 11.62 1.66 -17.01
C ILE A 185 12.37 0.82 -18.06
N GLN A 186 11.66 0.28 -19.07
CA GLN A 186 12.27 -0.50 -20.15
C GLN A 186 13.27 0.33 -20.96
N HIS A 187 12.92 1.56 -21.31
CA HIS A 187 13.82 2.48 -22.00
C HIS A 187 15.08 2.76 -21.17
N THR A 188 14.91 3.07 -19.88
CA THR A 188 16.04 3.35 -18.97
C THR A 188 16.96 2.14 -18.82
N LEU A 189 16.39 0.93 -18.64
CA LEU A 189 17.14 -0.33 -18.57
C LEU A 189 17.94 -0.60 -19.86
N ALA A 190 17.37 -0.31 -21.03
CA ALA A 190 18.04 -0.46 -22.31
C ALA A 190 19.26 0.46 -22.49
N THR A 191 19.35 1.58 -21.75
CA THR A 191 20.55 2.44 -21.73
C THR A 191 21.70 1.86 -20.90
N GLY A 192 21.45 0.82 -20.09
CA GLY A 192 22.44 0.25 -19.16
C GLY A 192 22.73 1.08 -17.89
N HIS A 193 22.23 2.31 -17.79
CA HIS A 193 22.54 3.21 -16.67
C HIS A 193 21.62 3.00 -15.47
N VAL A 194 22.10 2.27 -14.45
CA VAL A 194 21.35 2.08 -13.19
C VAL A 194 21.51 3.28 -12.25
N THR A 195 20.41 4.01 -12.06
CA THR A 195 20.31 5.20 -11.20
C THR A 195 19.37 4.97 -10.03
N ASP A 196 19.49 5.78 -8.98
CA ASP A 196 18.55 5.76 -7.86
C ASP A 196 17.12 6.13 -8.26
N LEU A 197 16.98 6.91 -9.34
CA LEU A 197 15.70 7.22 -10.00
C LEU A 197 15.02 5.96 -10.53
N LEU A 198 15.77 5.10 -11.25
CA LEU A 198 15.29 3.81 -11.75
C LEU A 198 14.90 2.86 -10.61
N ILE A 199 15.72 2.81 -9.55
CA ILE A 199 15.43 1.98 -8.38
C ILE A 199 14.13 2.45 -7.70
N SER A 200 13.97 3.76 -7.48
CA SER A 200 12.74 4.33 -6.92
C SER A 200 11.52 4.02 -7.80
N ALA A 201 11.61 4.20 -9.12
CA ALA A 201 10.56 3.83 -10.07
C ALA A 201 10.18 2.34 -10.02
N LEU A 202 11.17 1.44 -9.87
CA LEU A 202 10.93 0.01 -9.70
C LEU A 202 10.24 -0.30 -8.37
N THR A 203 10.57 0.37 -7.26
CA THR A 203 9.85 0.18 -5.99
C THR A 203 8.37 0.58 -6.09
N LEU A 204 8.07 1.65 -6.83
CA LEU A 204 6.70 2.08 -7.13
C LEU A 204 5.99 1.06 -8.03
N LEU A 205 6.64 0.58 -9.11
CA LEU A 205 6.06 -0.45 -9.98
C LEU A 205 5.74 -1.75 -9.21
N VAL A 206 6.62 -2.19 -8.32
CA VAL A 206 6.43 -3.41 -7.52
C VAL A 206 5.22 -3.31 -6.59
N THR A 207 5.06 -2.19 -5.88
CA THR A 207 3.91 -1.99 -4.97
C THR A 207 2.58 -1.90 -5.75
N VAL A 208 2.60 -1.23 -6.90
CA VAL A 208 1.45 -1.09 -7.80
C VAL A 208 1.05 -2.41 -8.45
N ASP A 209 2.01 -3.22 -8.90
CA ASP A 209 1.71 -4.51 -9.53
C ASP A 209 1.22 -5.57 -8.55
N ASP A 210 1.67 -5.52 -7.30
CA ASP A 210 1.11 -6.36 -6.25
C ASP A 210 -0.36 -5.98 -5.95
N TYR A 211 -0.67 -4.68 -5.89
CA TYR A 211 -2.06 -4.21 -5.72
C TYR A 211 -2.96 -4.57 -6.91
N LEU A 212 -2.50 -4.32 -8.15
CA LEU A 212 -3.23 -4.60 -9.39
C LEU A 212 -3.31 -6.11 -9.72
N SER A 213 -2.83 -6.99 -8.82
CA SER A 213 -2.88 -8.45 -8.98
C SER A 213 -2.16 -8.96 -10.25
N ASN A 214 -1.08 -8.28 -10.64
CA ASN A 214 -0.17 -8.68 -11.72
C ASN A 214 0.78 -9.81 -11.24
N VAL A 215 0.22 -10.87 -10.67
CA VAL A 215 0.90 -11.99 -9.95
C VAL A 215 2.02 -12.64 -10.77
N ALA A 216 1.86 -12.75 -12.08
CA ALA A 216 2.89 -13.30 -12.98
C ALA A 216 4.19 -12.47 -12.97
N TYR A 217 4.09 -11.16 -12.78
CA TYR A 217 5.21 -10.23 -12.83
C TYR A 217 6.06 -10.29 -11.56
N SER A 218 5.50 -10.63 -10.40
CA SER A 218 6.25 -10.71 -9.13
C SER A 218 7.45 -11.66 -9.20
N ARG A 219 7.34 -12.80 -9.88
CA ARG A 219 8.49 -13.72 -10.08
C ARG A 219 9.57 -13.12 -10.99
N ALA A 220 9.17 -12.42 -12.06
CA ALA A 220 10.12 -11.75 -12.95
C ALA A 220 10.79 -10.54 -12.26
N HIS A 221 10.02 -9.79 -11.47
CA HIS A 221 10.47 -8.63 -10.72
C HIS A 221 11.52 -8.98 -9.66
N THR A 222 11.41 -10.10 -8.95
CA THR A 222 12.42 -10.48 -7.94
C THR A 222 13.82 -10.60 -8.54
N ALA A 223 13.98 -11.39 -9.61
CA ALA A 223 15.29 -11.57 -10.25
C ALA A 223 15.79 -10.29 -10.92
N GLY A 224 14.90 -9.53 -11.58
CA GLY A 224 15.24 -8.26 -12.22
C GLY A 224 15.66 -7.17 -11.24
N PHE A 225 14.93 -7.01 -10.13
CA PHE A 225 15.21 -6.00 -9.10
C PHE A 225 16.54 -6.27 -8.39
N GLU A 226 16.83 -7.54 -8.04
CA GLU A 226 18.14 -7.96 -7.52
C GLU A 226 19.28 -7.78 -8.54
N ALA A 227 19.02 -7.95 -9.84
CA ALA A 227 20.00 -7.64 -10.87
C ALA A 227 20.30 -6.13 -10.95
N VAL A 228 19.27 -5.28 -10.85
CA VAL A 228 19.41 -3.81 -10.83
C VAL A 228 20.17 -3.35 -9.58
N ILE A 229 19.84 -3.85 -8.38
CA ILE A 229 20.56 -3.50 -7.15
C ILE A 229 22.04 -3.93 -7.24
N ARG A 230 22.34 -5.12 -7.77
CA ARG A 230 23.73 -5.55 -7.99
C ARG A 230 24.45 -4.68 -9.03
N ALA A 231 23.81 -4.33 -10.13
CA ALA A 231 24.36 -3.44 -11.16
C ALA A 231 24.58 -2.00 -10.65
N ARG A 232 23.86 -1.56 -9.61
CA ARG A 232 24.13 -0.30 -8.89
C ARG A 232 25.42 -0.34 -8.05
N GLY A 233 25.97 -1.53 -7.79
CA GLY A 233 27.06 -1.76 -6.84
C GLY A 233 26.60 -2.28 -5.46
N GLY A 234 25.39 -2.84 -5.38
CA GLY A 234 24.82 -3.44 -4.16
C GLY A 234 24.00 -2.46 -3.30
N GLU A 235 23.36 -2.99 -2.26
CA GLU A 235 22.44 -2.25 -1.38
C GLU A 235 23.06 -0.99 -0.75
N ALA A 236 24.38 -1.01 -0.45
CA ALA A 236 25.11 0.14 0.07
C ALA A 236 25.17 1.32 -0.93
N GLN A 237 25.12 1.06 -2.24
CA GLN A 237 25.15 2.08 -3.31
C GLN A 237 23.76 2.59 -3.69
N VAL A 238 22.69 2.05 -3.12
CA VAL A 238 21.35 2.61 -3.25
C VAL A 238 21.29 3.92 -2.47
N GLY A 239 20.87 4.98 -3.16
CA GLY A 239 20.75 6.33 -2.64
C GLY A 239 22.01 7.20 -2.75
N SER A 240 23.10 6.71 -3.33
CA SER A 240 24.36 7.46 -3.39
C SER A 240 24.33 8.68 -4.33
N SER A 241 23.37 8.77 -5.26
CA SER A 241 23.15 9.95 -6.11
C SER A 241 22.43 11.08 -5.39
N VAL A 242 21.67 10.76 -4.32
CA VAL A 242 20.96 11.76 -3.49
C VAL A 242 21.16 11.40 -2.00
N PRO A 243 22.34 11.69 -1.42
CA PRO A 243 22.70 11.27 -0.06
C PRO A 243 21.66 11.64 1.01
N ALA A 244 20.97 12.77 0.82
CA ALA A 244 19.99 13.31 1.76
C ALA A 244 18.71 12.46 1.93
N ILE A 245 18.41 11.53 1.02
CA ILE A 245 17.30 10.55 1.14
C ILE A 245 17.80 9.11 0.98
N SER A 246 19.10 8.88 1.18
CA SER A 246 19.73 7.59 0.89
C SER A 246 19.20 6.44 1.75
N GLN A 247 18.91 6.71 3.03
CA GLN A 247 18.28 5.75 3.94
C GLN A 247 16.85 5.42 3.52
N ASP A 248 16.09 6.41 3.05
CA ASP A 248 14.70 6.26 2.63
C ASP A 248 14.60 5.39 1.37
N LEU A 249 15.49 5.62 0.40
CA LEU A 249 15.57 4.82 -0.83
C LEU A 249 15.97 3.36 -0.56
N ARG A 250 16.90 3.12 0.37
CA ARG A 250 17.23 1.76 0.84
C ARG A 250 16.04 1.11 1.55
N MET A 251 15.32 1.85 2.38
CA MET A 251 14.12 1.34 3.05
C MET A 251 13.02 0.99 2.04
N ALA A 252 12.76 1.85 1.04
CA ALA A 252 11.81 1.59 -0.04
C ALA A 252 12.20 0.35 -0.86
N ALA A 253 13.49 0.18 -1.18
CA ALA A 253 13.99 -1.01 -1.86
C ALA A 253 13.79 -2.29 -1.03
N ASN A 254 14.08 -2.23 0.28
CA ASN A 254 13.89 -3.35 1.20
C ASN A 254 12.40 -3.69 1.39
N VAL A 255 11.50 -2.70 1.40
CA VAL A 255 10.04 -2.91 1.42
C VAL A 255 9.57 -3.58 0.12
N ALA A 256 10.01 -3.10 -1.05
CA ALA A 256 9.67 -3.70 -2.34
C ALA A 256 10.16 -5.16 -2.44
N ARG A 257 11.42 -5.44 -2.05
CA ARG A 257 11.98 -6.79 -1.95
C ARG A 257 11.17 -7.68 -0.98
N SER A 258 10.80 -7.15 0.18
CA SER A 258 9.98 -7.87 1.17
C SER A 258 8.60 -8.22 0.61
N LEU A 259 7.95 -7.31 -0.12
CA LEU A 259 6.65 -7.56 -0.77
C LEU A 259 6.76 -8.67 -1.82
N LEU A 260 7.82 -8.68 -2.63
CA LEU A 260 8.07 -9.74 -3.62
C LEU A 260 8.25 -11.12 -2.95
N VAL A 261 9.02 -11.19 -1.87
CA VAL A 261 9.19 -12.43 -1.09
C VAL A 261 7.88 -12.89 -0.46
N LEU A 262 7.14 -11.98 0.20
CA LEU A 262 5.83 -12.27 0.78
C LEU A 262 4.83 -12.78 -0.27
N HIS A 263 4.80 -12.17 -1.45
CA HIS A 263 3.95 -12.57 -2.55
C HIS A 263 4.28 -13.99 -3.02
N MET A 264 5.57 -14.33 -3.17
CA MET A 264 5.98 -15.68 -3.55
C MET A 264 5.62 -16.73 -2.47
N GLN A 265 5.72 -16.38 -1.19
CA GLN A 265 5.36 -17.25 -0.06
C GLN A 265 3.84 -17.44 0.07
N THR A 266 3.03 -16.42 -0.23
CA THR A 266 1.57 -16.44 -0.03
C THR A 266 0.77 -16.85 -1.27
N SER A 267 1.39 -16.87 -2.46
CA SER A 267 0.73 -17.28 -3.70
C SER A 267 0.20 -18.73 -3.63
N LEU A 268 -1.11 -18.89 -3.89
CA LEU A 268 -1.76 -20.20 -4.00
C LEU A 268 -1.39 -20.92 -5.31
N SER A 269 -1.01 -20.19 -6.36
CA SER A 269 -0.75 -20.70 -7.72
C SER A 269 0.61 -21.39 -7.89
N SER A 270 1.29 -21.76 -6.81
CA SER A 270 2.50 -22.56 -6.87
C SER A 270 2.11 -24.05 -6.83
N PRO A 271 2.20 -24.80 -7.95
CA PRO A 271 2.12 -26.25 -7.87
C PRO A 271 3.26 -26.75 -6.98
N PRO A 272 3.07 -27.82 -6.19
CA PRO A 272 4.20 -28.55 -5.64
C PRO A 272 5.07 -29.01 -6.83
N SER A 273 6.39 -28.84 -6.72
CA SER A 273 7.32 -29.40 -7.71
C SER A 273 7.02 -30.89 -7.88
N PRO A 274 6.83 -31.42 -9.10
CA PRO A 274 6.32 -32.78 -9.32
C PRO A 274 7.32 -33.91 -9.00
N SER A 275 8.32 -33.65 -8.15
CA SER A 275 9.38 -34.59 -7.75
C SER A 275 9.15 -35.22 -6.36
N SER A 276 7.99 -35.02 -5.73
CA SER A 276 7.65 -35.62 -4.43
C SER A 276 6.22 -36.16 -4.32
N GLN A 277 5.58 -36.45 -5.47
CA GLN A 277 4.46 -37.40 -5.55
C GLN A 277 4.93 -38.73 -6.16
N ALA A 278 5.80 -39.41 -5.42
CA ALA A 278 5.91 -40.86 -5.49
C ALA A 278 5.50 -41.38 -4.12
N GLU A 279 4.37 -42.11 -4.07
CA GLU A 279 4.01 -42.89 -2.89
C GLU A 279 5.10 -43.96 -2.68
N SER A 280 5.95 -43.75 -1.68
CA SER A 280 6.91 -44.75 -1.24
C SER A 280 6.88 -44.85 0.27
N LEU A 281 6.42 -46.01 0.74
CA LEU A 281 6.57 -46.46 2.12
C LEU A 281 8.06 -46.72 2.38
N SER A 282 8.80 -45.69 2.77
CA SER A 282 10.20 -45.77 3.17
C SER A 282 10.53 -44.69 4.20
N PRO A 283 11.27 -45.01 5.27
CA PRO A 283 11.65 -44.00 6.27
C PRO A 283 12.59 -42.96 5.63
N PRO A 284 12.50 -41.68 6.02
CA PRO A 284 13.31 -40.63 5.43
C PRO A 284 14.80 -40.83 5.74
N PRO A 285 15.70 -40.58 4.77
CA PRO A 285 17.14 -40.65 5.01
C PRO A 285 17.57 -39.57 6.02
N SER A 286 18.38 -39.97 6.99
CA SER A 286 18.97 -39.09 8.01
C SER A 286 19.98 -38.12 7.38
N TYR A 287 19.73 -36.82 7.53
CA TYR A 287 20.61 -35.72 7.09
C TYR A 287 21.03 -34.84 8.29
N PRO A 288 22.13 -34.06 8.17
CA PRO A 288 23.00 -33.76 9.32
C PRO A 288 22.51 -32.62 10.25
N PRO A 289 23.03 -32.57 11.50
CA PRO A 289 22.49 -31.69 12.55
C PRO A 289 23.21 -30.33 12.61
N THR A 290 22.72 -29.32 11.87
CA THR A 290 23.19 -27.93 12.03
C THR A 290 22.10 -26.88 11.80
N LEU A 291 21.14 -26.81 12.71
CA LEU A 291 20.63 -25.56 13.29
C LEU A 291 19.74 -25.94 14.46
N ASP A 292 19.87 -25.22 15.58
CA ASP A 292 19.36 -25.67 16.87
C ASP A 292 17.90 -26.11 16.79
N THR A 293 17.71 -27.37 17.18
CA THR A 293 16.38 -27.92 17.41
C THR A 293 15.75 -27.05 18.48
N TYR A 294 14.85 -26.14 18.09
CA TYR A 294 13.98 -25.45 19.03
C TYR A 294 13.35 -26.53 19.89
N ASN A 295 13.79 -26.60 21.15
CA ASN A 295 13.36 -27.63 22.07
C ASN A 295 11.85 -27.50 22.20
N LEU A 296 11.10 -28.42 21.60
CA LEU A 296 9.64 -28.54 21.72
C LEU A 296 9.19 -28.75 23.19
N ASN A 297 10.15 -28.93 24.10
CA ASN A 297 9.98 -28.94 25.55
C ASN A 297 9.94 -27.53 26.18
N GLN A 298 10.33 -26.46 25.47
CA GLN A 298 9.87 -25.12 25.81
C GLN A 298 8.45 -24.98 25.27
N SER A 299 7.51 -24.88 26.19
CA SER A 299 6.13 -24.47 25.93
C SER A 299 6.13 -23.08 25.29
N LEU A 300 6.25 -23.02 23.97
CA LEU A 300 5.78 -21.88 23.20
C LEU A 300 4.31 -21.69 23.58
N ASP A 301 3.99 -20.56 24.22
CA ASP A 301 2.64 -20.20 24.63
C ASP A 301 1.83 -19.77 23.39
N ILE A 302 1.65 -20.72 22.47
CA ILE A 302 0.85 -20.52 21.27
C ILE A 302 -0.63 -20.54 21.64
N PRO A 303 -1.43 -19.60 21.12
CA PRO A 303 -2.87 -19.60 21.36
C PRO A 303 -3.53 -20.95 21.04
N LYS A 304 -4.48 -21.35 21.90
CA LYS A 304 -5.09 -22.70 21.92
C LYS A 304 -5.68 -23.14 20.58
N GLY A 305 -6.14 -22.20 19.77
CA GLY A 305 -6.60 -22.44 18.39
C GLY A 305 -5.47 -22.96 17.50
N PHE A 306 -4.30 -22.34 17.49
CA PHE A 306 -3.13 -22.85 16.75
C PHE A 306 -2.63 -24.18 17.29
N ALA A 307 -2.63 -24.37 18.62
CA ALA A 307 -2.29 -25.66 19.23
C ALA A 307 -3.26 -26.78 18.79
N THR A 308 -4.56 -26.47 18.67
CA THR A 308 -5.58 -27.39 18.14
C THR A 308 -5.33 -27.71 16.66
N LEU A 309 -4.98 -26.71 15.83
CA LEU A 309 -4.64 -26.95 14.42
C LEU A 309 -3.37 -27.79 14.25
N LEU A 310 -2.37 -27.63 15.13
CA LEU A 310 -1.13 -28.40 15.10
C LEU A 310 -1.36 -29.85 15.52
N THR A 311 -2.02 -30.07 16.66
CA THR A 311 -2.35 -31.42 17.17
C THR A 311 -3.26 -32.21 16.23
N GLN A 312 -4.10 -31.53 15.44
CA GLN A 312 -4.95 -32.15 14.42
C GLN A 312 -4.34 -32.16 13.01
N ASN A 313 -3.02 -31.92 12.90
CA ASN A 313 -2.23 -31.98 11.67
C ASN A 313 -2.78 -31.11 10.52
N ARG A 314 -3.33 -29.93 10.83
CA ARG A 314 -3.82 -28.94 9.86
C ARG A 314 -2.79 -27.86 9.52
N ILE A 315 -1.94 -27.54 10.48
CA ILE A 315 -0.68 -26.82 10.29
C ILE A 315 0.49 -27.73 10.64
N THR A 316 1.65 -27.44 10.06
CA THR A 316 2.89 -28.19 10.28
C THR A 316 3.70 -27.56 11.42
N PRO A 317 4.65 -28.30 12.03
CA PRO A 317 5.58 -27.72 13.00
C PRO A 317 6.41 -26.54 12.46
N ALA A 318 6.60 -26.44 11.14
CA ALA A 318 7.26 -25.30 10.52
C ALA A 318 6.53 -23.97 10.76
N SER A 319 5.20 -23.99 10.96
CA SER A 319 4.42 -22.79 11.29
C SER A 319 4.74 -22.24 12.69
N LEU A 320 5.38 -23.01 13.58
CA LEU A 320 5.76 -22.53 14.92
C LEU A 320 6.76 -21.38 14.87
N SER A 321 7.68 -21.36 13.90
CA SER A 321 8.65 -20.25 13.76
C SER A 321 7.97 -18.93 13.40
N ILE A 322 6.93 -18.99 12.55
CA ILE A 322 6.10 -17.85 12.16
C ILE A 322 5.30 -17.35 13.36
N LEU A 323 4.65 -18.27 14.09
CA LEU A 323 3.84 -17.95 15.27
C LEU A 323 4.70 -17.35 16.39
N ALA A 324 5.85 -17.94 16.70
CA ALA A 324 6.80 -17.43 17.68
C ALA A 324 7.32 -16.03 17.30
N SER A 325 7.70 -15.84 16.03
CA SER A 325 8.16 -14.54 15.52
C SER A 325 7.06 -13.47 15.54
N PHE A 326 5.80 -13.85 15.35
CA PHE A 326 4.67 -12.93 15.52
C PHE A 326 4.42 -12.61 16.99
N HIS A 327 4.48 -13.62 17.89
CA HIS A 327 4.21 -13.45 19.31
C HIS A 327 5.23 -12.51 19.99
N ASP A 328 6.53 -12.73 19.76
CA ASP A 328 7.59 -11.84 20.26
C ASP A 328 7.41 -10.38 19.79
N TRP A 329 7.02 -10.18 18.53
CA TRP A 329 6.69 -8.86 18.02
C TRP A 329 5.41 -8.30 18.68
N HIS A 330 4.37 -9.11 18.83
CA HIS A 330 3.08 -8.68 19.36
C HIS A 330 3.19 -8.26 20.82
N ASP A 331 3.81 -9.07 21.67
CA ASP A 331 4.05 -8.79 23.10
C ASP A 331 4.86 -7.50 23.27
N ARG A 332 5.97 -7.37 22.52
CA ARG A 332 6.88 -6.20 22.60
C ARG A 332 6.17 -4.88 22.30
N TYR A 333 5.14 -4.91 21.46
CA TYR A 333 4.39 -3.72 21.05
C TYR A 333 2.93 -3.73 21.55
N LEU A 334 2.54 -4.62 22.46
CA LEU A 334 1.17 -4.73 22.98
C LEU A 334 0.78 -3.50 23.81
N LEU A 335 1.70 -3.03 24.65
CA LEU A 335 1.53 -1.89 25.56
C LEU A 335 1.94 -0.54 24.95
N VAL A 336 2.16 -0.47 23.63
CA VAL A 336 2.44 0.79 22.94
C VAL A 336 1.12 1.44 22.51
N ASP A 337 0.80 2.58 23.13
CA ASP A 337 -0.46 3.31 22.96
C ASP A 337 -0.61 3.96 21.57
N ASP A 338 0.48 4.51 21.03
CA ASP A 338 0.48 5.18 19.71
C ASP A 338 0.96 4.21 18.61
N PRO A 339 0.06 3.79 17.68
CA PRO A 339 0.41 2.90 16.58
C PRO A 339 1.52 3.46 15.67
N SER A 340 1.72 4.78 15.64
CA SER A 340 2.76 5.44 14.84
C SER A 340 4.17 4.97 15.21
N ASN A 341 4.37 4.54 16.47
CA ASN A 341 5.67 4.07 16.98
C ASN A 341 5.86 2.55 16.87
N ILE A 342 4.86 1.82 16.38
CA ILE A 342 4.90 0.37 16.24
C ILE A 342 5.45 0.03 14.84
N PRO A 343 6.58 -0.69 14.72
CA PRO A 343 7.11 -1.12 13.43
C PRO A 343 6.28 -2.27 12.85
N VAL A 344 6.26 -2.40 11.53
CA VAL A 344 5.49 -3.45 10.86
C VAL A 344 6.16 -4.82 11.04
N TRP A 345 5.38 -5.84 11.37
CA TRP A 345 5.87 -7.22 11.33
C TRP A 345 6.03 -7.72 9.90
N ARG A 346 7.20 -8.29 9.61
CA ARG A 346 7.54 -8.98 8.37
C ARG A 346 8.38 -10.20 8.74
N HIS A 347 8.05 -11.34 8.14
CA HIS A 347 8.72 -12.61 8.38
C HIS A 347 8.94 -13.33 7.05
N SER A 348 9.93 -14.20 6.97
CA SER A 348 10.15 -15.07 5.80
C SER A 348 10.13 -16.53 6.26
N ALA A 349 9.12 -17.27 5.81
CA ALA A 349 8.99 -18.68 6.14
C ALA A 349 10.20 -19.48 5.64
N SER A 350 10.81 -20.28 6.51
CA SER A 350 11.93 -21.17 6.17
C SER A 350 11.51 -22.40 5.35
N HIS A 351 10.21 -22.71 5.32
CA HIS A 351 9.65 -23.87 4.63
C HIS A 351 8.44 -23.49 3.77
N PRO A 352 8.13 -24.26 2.70
CA PRO A 352 6.92 -24.06 1.90
C PRO A 352 5.65 -24.23 2.74
N LEU A 353 4.81 -23.19 2.77
CA LEU A 353 3.55 -23.19 3.50
C LEU A 353 2.44 -23.90 2.73
N ASN A 354 1.62 -24.69 3.43
CA ASN A 354 0.38 -25.23 2.88
C ASN A 354 -0.69 -24.13 2.72
N PRO A 355 -1.78 -24.35 1.95
CA PRO A 355 -2.78 -23.30 1.69
C PRO A 355 -3.43 -22.68 2.93
N VAL A 356 -3.65 -23.46 4.00
CA VAL A 356 -4.21 -22.96 5.27
C VAL A 356 -3.17 -22.13 6.03
N GLU A 357 -1.91 -22.59 6.06
CA GLU A 357 -0.80 -21.84 6.66
C GLU A 357 -0.56 -20.50 5.94
N LYS A 358 -0.70 -20.46 4.60
CA LYS A 358 -0.69 -19.20 3.82
C LYS A 358 -1.80 -18.26 4.27
N CYS A 359 -3.02 -18.75 4.46
CA CYS A 359 -4.13 -17.94 4.99
C CYS A 359 -3.83 -17.39 6.39
N ILE A 360 -3.31 -18.22 7.29
CA ILE A 360 -2.92 -17.81 8.65
C ILE A 360 -1.82 -16.76 8.61
N PHE A 361 -0.75 -16.98 7.85
CA PHE A 361 0.36 -16.04 7.70
C PHE A 361 -0.11 -14.69 7.16
N VAL A 362 -1.00 -14.70 6.16
CA VAL A 362 -1.63 -13.48 5.63
C VAL A 362 -2.50 -12.78 6.68
N ALA A 363 -3.24 -13.51 7.52
CA ALA A 363 -4.02 -12.89 8.60
C ALA A 363 -3.12 -12.26 9.68
N LEU A 364 -1.99 -12.88 10.02
CA LEU A 364 -0.99 -12.29 10.91
C LEU A 364 -0.41 -10.99 10.31
N LEU A 365 -0.04 -11.00 9.01
CA LEU A 365 0.37 -9.78 8.30
C LEU A 365 -0.72 -8.71 8.32
N CYS A 366 -1.99 -9.08 8.06
CA CYS A 366 -3.15 -8.18 8.15
C CYS A 366 -3.25 -7.51 9.52
N LEU A 367 -3.12 -8.29 10.60
CA LEU A 367 -3.25 -7.80 11.96
C LEU A 367 -2.09 -6.85 12.30
N ALA A 368 -0.85 -7.20 11.94
CA ALA A 368 0.31 -6.35 12.15
C ALA A 368 0.25 -5.05 11.34
N ASP A 369 -0.16 -5.13 10.06
CA ASP A 369 -0.41 -3.94 9.22
C ASP A 369 -1.43 -3.02 9.93
N ASP A 370 -2.55 -3.56 10.42
CA ASP A 370 -3.64 -2.79 11.04
C ASP A 370 -3.32 -2.15 12.40
N VAL A 371 -2.39 -2.71 13.21
CA VAL A 371 -2.03 -2.17 14.54
C VAL A 371 -0.71 -1.39 14.55
N SER A 372 0.05 -1.42 13.45
CA SER A 372 1.25 -0.59 13.25
C SER A 372 0.92 0.73 12.56
N HIS A 373 1.94 1.56 12.33
CA HIS A 373 1.83 2.83 11.59
C HIS A 373 1.21 2.66 10.19
N MET A 374 1.35 1.49 9.57
CA MET A 374 0.73 1.17 8.28
C MET A 374 -0.80 1.25 8.33
N GLY A 375 -1.41 0.88 9.47
CA GLY A 375 -2.85 0.92 9.70
C GLY A 375 -3.41 2.34 9.78
N LEU A 376 -2.54 3.35 9.92
CA LEU A 376 -2.90 4.77 9.87
C LEU A 376 -2.61 5.43 8.52
N HIS A 377 -1.89 4.76 7.61
CA HIS A 377 -1.46 5.35 6.34
C HIS A 377 -2.62 5.41 5.32
N PRO A 378 -2.81 6.50 4.57
CA PRO A 378 -3.90 6.58 3.60
C PRO A 378 -3.78 5.56 2.44
N ALA A 379 -2.55 5.17 2.08
CA ALA A 379 -2.28 4.11 1.10
C ALA A 379 -2.28 2.70 1.71
N ALA A 380 -2.77 2.52 2.94
CA ALA A 380 -2.86 1.21 3.61
C ALA A 380 -3.47 0.12 2.71
N VAL A 381 -4.42 0.47 1.82
CA VAL A 381 -5.04 -0.48 0.88
C VAL A 381 -4.01 -1.24 0.02
N ILE A 382 -2.94 -0.57 -0.42
CA ILE A 382 -1.95 -1.11 -1.36
C ILE A 382 -1.20 -2.28 -0.72
N PHE A 383 -0.95 -2.18 0.58
CA PHE A 383 -0.26 -3.21 1.36
C PHE A 383 -1.25 -4.21 1.95
N ARG A 384 -2.40 -3.73 2.45
CA ARG A 384 -3.39 -4.50 3.22
C ARG A 384 -4.31 -5.37 2.36
N GLN A 385 -4.52 -4.99 1.10
CA GLN A 385 -5.22 -5.72 0.02
C GLN A 385 -6.40 -6.60 0.46
N PRO A 386 -7.36 -6.10 1.25
CA PRO A 386 -8.33 -6.95 1.92
C PRO A 386 -9.26 -7.69 0.96
N LYS A 387 -9.58 -7.11 -0.21
CA LYS A 387 -10.35 -7.78 -1.28
C LYS A 387 -9.62 -9.01 -1.82
N ARG A 388 -8.35 -8.87 -2.22
CA ARG A 388 -7.53 -9.98 -2.75
C ARG A 388 -7.26 -11.04 -1.68
N ARG A 389 -7.02 -10.63 -0.44
CA ARG A 389 -6.84 -11.55 0.71
C ARG A 389 -8.17 -12.27 1.07
N ALA A 390 -9.33 -11.65 0.85
CA ALA A 390 -10.64 -12.27 0.94
C ALA A 390 -10.89 -13.31 -0.18
N GLU A 391 -10.54 -12.98 -1.42
CA GLU A 391 -10.60 -13.90 -2.57
C GLU A 391 -9.69 -15.13 -2.35
N MET A 392 -8.53 -14.94 -1.71
CA MET A 392 -7.65 -16.04 -1.30
C MET A 392 -8.33 -17.03 -0.34
N LEU A 393 -9.17 -16.57 0.60
CA LEU A 393 -9.94 -17.47 1.48
C LEU A 393 -10.96 -18.29 0.69
N LEU A 394 -11.65 -17.68 -0.28
CA LEU A 394 -12.60 -18.37 -1.16
C LEU A 394 -11.92 -19.47 -1.99
N ALA A 395 -10.64 -19.27 -2.34
CA ALA A 395 -9.83 -20.15 -3.18
C ALA A 395 -9.16 -21.34 -2.45
N VAL A 396 -9.35 -21.52 -1.13
CA VAL A 396 -8.83 -22.67 -0.37
C VAL A 396 -9.98 -23.58 0.07
N PRO A 397 -10.32 -24.65 -0.68
CA PRO A 397 -11.49 -25.49 -0.40
C PRO A 397 -11.50 -26.09 1.02
N ARG A 398 -10.34 -26.47 1.54
CA ARG A 398 -10.20 -27.08 2.88
C ARG A 398 -10.82 -26.24 4.00
N LEU A 399 -10.71 -24.90 3.94
CA LEU A 399 -11.29 -24.01 4.96
C LEU A 399 -12.81 -24.18 5.11
N TRP A 400 -13.48 -24.58 4.03
CA TRP A 400 -14.94 -24.66 3.93
C TRP A 400 -15.48 -26.07 4.20
N THR A 401 -14.69 -27.11 3.88
CA THR A 401 -15.09 -28.51 4.02
C THR A 401 -14.70 -29.13 5.37
N ASP A 402 -13.68 -28.60 6.03
CA ASP A 402 -13.08 -29.20 7.23
C ASP A 402 -13.64 -28.59 8.52
N VAL A 403 -14.36 -29.40 9.30
CA VAL A 403 -14.99 -28.98 10.56
C VAL A 403 -13.98 -28.46 11.58
N VAL A 404 -12.73 -28.95 11.52
CA VAL A 404 -11.62 -28.48 12.39
C VAL A 404 -11.28 -27.01 12.14
N LEU A 405 -11.45 -26.52 10.90
CA LEU A 405 -11.02 -25.20 10.49
C LEU A 405 -12.07 -24.11 10.73
N ARG A 406 -13.21 -24.40 11.35
CA ARG A 406 -14.32 -23.45 11.53
C ARG A 406 -13.94 -22.22 12.35
N ASP A 407 -13.44 -22.42 13.57
CA ASP A 407 -13.00 -21.32 14.44
C ASP A 407 -11.83 -20.54 13.78
N CYS A 408 -10.95 -21.24 13.05
CA CYS A 408 -9.88 -20.62 12.27
C CYS A 408 -10.45 -19.75 11.13
N LEU A 409 -11.45 -20.22 10.38
CA LEU A 409 -12.10 -19.49 9.29
C LEU A 409 -12.82 -18.24 9.81
N VAL A 410 -13.47 -18.30 10.97
CA VAL A 410 -14.06 -17.11 11.63
C VAL A 410 -12.99 -16.09 11.98
N TRP A 411 -11.86 -16.52 12.56
CA TRP A 411 -10.73 -15.63 12.86
C TRP A 411 -10.10 -15.04 11.58
N LEU A 412 -9.82 -15.87 10.58
CA LEU A 412 -9.29 -15.46 9.27
C LEU A 412 -10.19 -14.41 8.61
N TRP A 413 -11.50 -14.67 8.54
CA TRP A 413 -12.48 -13.74 7.96
C TRP A 413 -12.51 -12.42 8.71
N MET A 414 -12.61 -12.45 10.05
CA MET A 414 -12.66 -11.23 10.85
C MET A 414 -11.38 -10.42 10.64
N VAL A 415 -10.21 -11.02 10.87
CA VAL A 415 -8.92 -10.33 10.76
C VAL A 415 -8.69 -9.80 9.34
N ILE A 416 -8.92 -10.59 8.29
CA ILE A 416 -8.65 -10.18 6.90
C ILE A 416 -9.63 -9.12 6.42
N THR A 417 -10.94 -9.26 6.68
CA THR A 417 -11.96 -8.43 6.04
C THR A 417 -12.36 -7.18 6.81
N THR A 418 -11.92 -7.00 8.06
CA THR A 418 -12.38 -5.89 8.93
C THR A 418 -11.22 -4.96 9.38
N PRO A 419 -10.43 -4.40 8.44
CA PRO A 419 -9.24 -3.59 8.74
C PRO A 419 -9.53 -2.38 9.63
N ARG A 420 -8.49 -1.84 10.28
CA ARG A 420 -8.62 -0.70 11.23
C ARG A 420 -9.32 0.49 10.59
N ASN A 421 -8.94 0.83 9.36
CA ASN A 421 -9.58 1.90 8.59
C ASN A 421 -10.90 1.41 7.98
N ARG A 422 -12.00 1.77 8.65
CA ARG A 422 -13.38 1.53 8.23
C ARG A 422 -13.64 2.17 6.86
N GLY A 423 -13.59 1.35 5.80
CA GLY A 423 -13.73 1.78 4.41
C GLY A 423 -12.81 1.03 3.44
N LEU A 424 -11.66 0.52 3.89
CA LEU A 424 -10.69 -0.19 3.03
C LEU A 424 -11.20 -1.51 2.44
N THR A 425 -12.21 -2.13 3.05
CA THR A 425 -12.85 -3.35 2.52
C THR A 425 -14.28 -3.03 2.15
N PRO A 426 -14.68 -3.27 0.90
CA PRO A 426 -16.06 -3.07 0.50
C PRO A 426 -17.04 -3.95 1.28
N VAL A 427 -18.16 -3.36 1.70
CA VAL A 427 -19.20 -4.06 2.47
C VAL A 427 -19.73 -5.29 1.71
N ARG A 428 -19.79 -5.24 0.37
CA ARG A 428 -20.17 -6.39 -0.47
C ARG A 428 -19.23 -7.59 -0.32
N VAL A 429 -17.92 -7.35 -0.14
CA VAL A 429 -16.91 -8.41 0.04
C VAL A 429 -17.02 -9.00 1.45
N GLN A 430 -17.17 -8.14 2.46
CA GLN A 430 -17.38 -8.56 3.85
C GLN A 430 -18.64 -9.43 3.98
N ARG A 431 -19.77 -8.96 3.42
CA ARG A 431 -21.06 -9.65 3.44
C ARG A 431 -21.06 -10.93 2.61
N GLY A 432 -20.52 -10.93 1.39
CA GLY A 432 -20.47 -12.13 0.55
C GLY A 432 -19.65 -13.27 1.17
N LEU A 433 -18.55 -12.95 1.86
CA LEU A 433 -17.82 -13.95 2.66
C LEU A 433 -18.63 -14.41 3.89
N TRP A 434 -19.28 -13.47 4.59
CA TRP A 434 -20.10 -13.77 5.76
C TRP A 434 -21.29 -14.69 5.44
N ASP A 435 -22.02 -14.40 4.37
CA ASP A 435 -23.13 -15.21 3.88
C ASP A 435 -22.67 -16.64 3.52
N ARG A 436 -21.48 -16.77 2.92
CA ARG A 436 -20.86 -18.06 2.62
C ARG A 436 -20.48 -18.82 3.90
N ILE A 437 -19.89 -18.13 4.88
CA ILE A 437 -19.53 -18.69 6.19
C ILE A 437 -20.79 -19.22 6.89
N ILE A 438 -21.85 -18.42 7.00
CA ILE A 438 -23.15 -18.86 7.54
C ILE A 438 -23.68 -20.12 6.82
N LYS A 439 -23.60 -20.14 5.48
CA LYS A 439 -24.16 -21.21 4.66
C LYS A 439 -23.37 -22.53 4.79
N GLU A 440 -22.04 -22.46 4.81
CA GLU A 440 -21.17 -23.64 4.72
C GLU A 440 -20.72 -24.14 6.11
N VAL A 441 -20.60 -23.27 7.12
CA VAL A 441 -20.19 -23.64 8.51
C VAL A 441 -21.38 -24.17 9.34
N ARG A 442 -22.60 -24.09 8.81
CA ARG A 442 -23.92 -24.29 9.45
C ARG A 442 -24.42 -23.10 10.26
N GLY A 443 -25.75 -23.02 10.37
CA GLY A 443 -26.50 -21.85 10.87
C GLY A 443 -26.30 -21.49 12.34
N ASP A 444 -25.56 -22.27 13.12
CA ASP A 444 -25.27 -22.00 14.54
C ASP A 444 -24.63 -20.62 14.73
N LEU A 445 -23.81 -20.17 13.76
CA LEU A 445 -23.20 -18.83 13.74
C LEU A 445 -24.23 -17.67 13.71
N ARG A 446 -25.48 -17.90 13.30
CA ARG A 446 -26.55 -16.89 13.40
C ARG A 446 -27.06 -16.70 14.83
N GLY A 447 -26.88 -17.71 15.69
CA GLY A 447 -27.22 -17.64 17.10
C GLY A 447 -26.08 -17.14 18.00
N TRP A 448 -24.89 -16.91 17.44
CA TRP A 448 -23.73 -16.41 18.20
C TRP A 448 -23.91 -14.93 18.54
N GLY A 449 -23.69 -14.58 19.81
CA GLY A 449 -23.43 -13.22 20.22
C GLY A 449 -21.99 -12.80 19.90
N TRP A 450 -21.64 -11.57 20.29
CA TRP A 450 -20.26 -11.10 20.20
C TRP A 450 -19.32 -11.92 21.11
N ALA A 451 -19.79 -12.40 22.27
CA ALA A 451 -18.98 -13.14 23.23
C ALA A 451 -18.42 -14.47 22.65
N GLU A 452 -19.21 -15.19 21.87
CA GLU A 452 -18.79 -16.43 21.19
C GLU A 452 -17.72 -16.14 20.13
N VAL A 453 -17.87 -15.04 19.38
CA VAL A 453 -16.87 -14.59 18.40
C VAL A 453 -15.59 -14.16 19.10
N GLU A 454 -15.69 -13.35 20.15
CA GLU A 454 -14.54 -12.90 20.93
C GLU A 454 -13.77 -14.09 21.54
N ARG A 455 -14.49 -15.11 22.05
CA ARG A 455 -13.90 -16.39 22.51
C ARG A 455 -13.09 -17.07 21.40
N VAL A 456 -13.61 -17.10 20.16
CA VAL A 456 -12.87 -17.65 19.01
C VAL A 456 -11.64 -16.81 18.69
N LEU A 457 -11.77 -15.48 18.63
CA LEU A 457 -10.64 -14.60 18.31
C LEU A 457 -9.52 -14.71 19.37
N ARG A 458 -9.88 -14.78 20.67
CA ARG A 458 -8.95 -15.03 21.79
C ARG A 458 -8.38 -16.45 21.81
N GLY A 459 -9.00 -17.40 21.13
CA GLY A 459 -8.43 -18.72 20.87
C GLY A 459 -7.25 -18.65 19.90
N PHE A 460 -7.22 -17.67 19.00
CA PHE A 460 -6.11 -17.36 18.12
C PHE A 460 -5.43 -16.06 18.60
N VAL A 461 -5.18 -15.07 17.73
CA VAL A 461 -4.67 -13.76 18.16
C VAL A 461 -5.82 -12.76 18.28
N PHE A 462 -5.98 -12.18 19.47
CA PHE A 462 -6.90 -11.07 19.75
C PHE A 462 -6.12 -9.83 20.21
N ASP A 463 -6.21 -8.74 19.45
CA ASP A 463 -5.63 -7.45 19.83
C ASP A 463 -6.73 -6.50 20.32
N GLY A 464 -6.63 -6.06 21.58
CA GLY A 464 -7.64 -5.18 22.20
C GLY A 464 -7.86 -3.87 21.44
N ARG A 465 -6.84 -3.36 20.74
CA ARG A 465 -6.93 -2.13 19.91
C ARG A 465 -7.81 -2.30 18.67
N ARG A 466 -8.25 -3.54 18.39
CA ARG A 466 -9.13 -3.90 17.26
C ARG A 466 -10.53 -4.31 17.67
N ALA A 467 -10.75 -4.65 18.95
CA ALA A 467 -12.01 -5.18 19.48
C ALA A 467 -13.25 -4.40 19.00
N GLY A 468 -13.31 -3.08 19.22
CA GLY A 468 -14.45 -2.24 18.81
C GLY A 468 -14.62 -2.04 17.29
N VAL A 469 -13.62 -2.40 16.46
CA VAL A 469 -13.77 -2.44 14.99
C VAL A 469 -14.34 -3.79 14.56
N TRP A 470 -13.93 -4.87 15.22
CA TRP A 470 -14.43 -6.22 15.00
C TRP A 470 -15.88 -6.35 15.47
N GLU A 471 -16.18 -5.96 16.70
CA GLU A 471 -17.55 -5.96 17.26
C GLU A 471 -18.50 -5.10 16.42
N GLY A 472 -18.11 -3.85 16.15
CA GLY A 472 -18.90 -2.94 15.30
C GLY A 472 -19.04 -3.41 13.84
N THR A 473 -18.29 -4.41 13.40
CA THR A 473 -18.49 -5.05 12.09
C THR A 473 -19.34 -6.31 12.21
N TRP A 474 -19.15 -7.11 13.26
CA TRP A 474 -20.02 -8.23 13.61
C TRP A 474 -21.49 -7.80 13.68
N TRP A 475 -21.80 -6.77 14.47
CA TRP A 475 -23.19 -6.32 14.62
C TRP A 475 -23.83 -5.85 13.31
N ARG A 476 -23.09 -5.12 12.46
CA ARG A 476 -23.57 -4.71 11.13
C ARG A 476 -23.83 -5.88 10.18
N MET A 477 -23.12 -7.00 10.35
CA MET A 477 -23.29 -8.21 9.53
C MET A 477 -24.39 -9.14 10.05
N VAL A 478 -24.61 -9.19 11.36
CA VAL A 478 -25.64 -10.04 11.99
C VAL A 478 -27.01 -9.36 12.04
N ARG A 479 -27.08 -8.07 12.40
CA ARG A 479 -28.36 -7.33 12.50
C ARG A 479 -28.90 -6.87 11.15
N GLY A 480 -28.04 -6.82 10.12
CA GLY A 480 -28.43 -6.49 8.76
C GLY A 480 -29.06 -5.10 8.64
N ASP A 481 -28.41 -4.07 9.19
CA ASP A 481 -28.99 -2.73 9.31
C ASP A 481 -29.47 -2.13 7.97
N GLY A 482 -30.78 -2.19 7.81
CA GLY A 482 -31.59 -1.05 7.40
C GLY A 482 -32.21 -0.38 8.64
N GLY A 483 -31.41 0.33 9.44
CA GLY A 483 -31.83 1.07 10.64
C GLY A 483 -32.05 0.18 11.88
N VAL A 484 -31.58 0.55 13.07
CA VAL A 484 -31.94 1.78 13.82
C VAL A 484 -30.73 2.32 14.62
N GLU A 485 -30.56 3.64 14.62
CA GLU A 485 -29.55 4.38 15.40
C GLU A 485 -29.94 4.50 16.89
N GLY A 486 -28.93 4.59 17.77
CA GLY A 486 -29.08 4.86 19.21
C GLY A 486 -27.80 5.47 19.79
#